data_AF-A0A7X5F886-F1
#
_entry.id   AF-A0A7X5F886-F1
#
_cell.length_a   1.000
_cell.length_b   1.000
_cell.length_c   1.000
_cell.angle_alpha   90.00
_cell.angle_beta   90.00
_cell.angle_gamma   90.00
#
_symmetry.space_group_name_H-M   'P 1'
#
loop_
_entity.id
_entity.type
_entity.pdbx_description
1 polymer ?
#
loop_
_entity_poly.entity_id
_entity_poly.type
_entity_poly.pdbx_seq_one_letter_code
_entity_poly.pdbx_strand_id
1 'polypeptide(L)'
;FSNEDGWGELEGIANRTDYDLKNHLEHSGKDLKYFDEETKENYLPYVIEPSAGVERSLLAFLLNAYQEEQDEKGEKRIVLKLHSQLAPIKLAIFPLLKNNKDLKNLAQEIYQKLKLKLNFPIDYDEVGSIGRRYRRQDEIGTPWGVTVDHQSLEDKTVTIRERDTMKQERIKIEEIENFLREKLANF
;
A
#
# COMPACT_ATOMS: atom_id res chain seq x y z
N PHE A 1 -13.17 -4.84 17.34
CA PHE A 1 -12.83 -6.02 18.15
C PHE A 1 -13.63 -5.94 19.43
N SER A 2 -14.56 -6.87 19.66
CA SER A 2 -15.62 -6.76 20.69
C SER A 2 -15.52 -7.80 21.82
N ASN A 3 -14.39 -8.51 21.93
CA ASN A 3 -14.15 -9.44 23.03
C ASN A 3 -13.18 -8.82 24.03
N GLU A 4 -13.41 -9.08 25.33
CA GLU A 4 -12.69 -8.48 26.46
C GLU A 4 -11.16 -8.72 26.43
N ASP A 5 -10.70 -9.74 25.69
CA ASP A 5 -9.28 -10.09 25.55
C ASP A 5 -8.56 -9.41 24.37
N GLY A 6 -9.26 -8.60 23.56
CA GLY A 6 -8.68 -7.84 22.44
C GLY A 6 -8.38 -8.64 21.16
N TRP A 7 -8.59 -9.95 21.15
CA TRP A 7 -8.42 -10.81 19.96
C TRP A 7 -9.70 -10.92 19.12
N GLY A 8 -9.54 -11.03 17.80
CA GLY A 8 -10.61 -11.35 16.87
C GLY A 8 -10.10 -12.24 15.74
N GLU A 9 -10.94 -13.17 15.30
CA GLU A 9 -10.63 -14.06 14.17
C GLU A 9 -10.46 -13.25 12.87
N LEU A 10 -9.40 -13.52 12.12
CA LEU A 10 -9.15 -12.93 10.80
C LEU A 10 -9.47 -13.90 9.65
N GLU A 11 -9.16 -15.18 9.83
CA GLU A 11 -9.37 -16.24 8.86
C GLU A 11 -9.75 -17.54 9.58
N GLY A 12 -10.77 -18.21 9.04
CA GLY A 12 -11.14 -19.56 9.43
C GLY A 12 -10.82 -20.54 8.30
N ILE A 13 -10.32 -21.72 8.65
CA ILE A 13 -10.06 -22.80 7.68
C ILE A 13 -10.88 -24.01 8.09
N ALA A 14 -11.88 -24.36 7.27
CA ALA A 14 -12.76 -25.49 7.53
C ALA A 14 -12.48 -26.65 6.56
N ASN A 15 -12.42 -27.88 7.08
CA ASN A 15 -12.56 -29.07 6.25
C ASN A 15 -14.02 -29.51 6.27
N ARG A 16 -14.73 -29.28 5.18
CA ARG A 16 -16.16 -29.58 5.04
C ARG A 16 -16.43 -30.95 4.45
N THR A 17 -15.36 -31.69 4.15
CA THR A 17 -15.41 -33.00 3.50
C THR A 17 -16.25 -32.92 2.22
N ASP A 18 -17.11 -33.89 1.95
CA ASP A 18 -17.90 -33.95 0.72
C ASP A 18 -19.35 -33.43 0.87
N TYR A 19 -19.70 -32.86 2.03
CA TYR A 19 -21.08 -32.45 2.34
C TYR A 19 -21.66 -31.48 1.30
N ASP A 20 -20.95 -30.41 0.95
CA ASP A 20 -21.48 -29.38 0.04
C ASP A 20 -21.65 -29.92 -1.39
N LEU A 21 -20.67 -30.70 -1.87
CA LEU A 21 -20.72 -31.28 -3.21
C LEU A 21 -21.78 -32.39 -3.33
N LYS A 22 -21.97 -33.21 -2.30
CA LYS A 22 -23.05 -34.21 -2.25
C LYS A 22 -24.42 -33.55 -2.38
N ASN A 23 -24.67 -32.53 -1.56
CA ASN A 23 -25.94 -31.80 -1.61
C ASN A 23 -26.13 -31.11 -2.97
N HIS A 24 -25.10 -30.51 -3.55
CA HIS A 24 -25.20 -29.85 -4.86
C HIS A 24 -25.47 -30.86 -5.99
N LEU A 25 -24.80 -32.01 -5.99
CA LEU A 25 -25.04 -33.10 -6.95
C LEU A 25 -26.49 -33.58 -6.89
N GLU A 26 -27.02 -33.82 -5.69
CA GLU A 26 -28.40 -34.29 -5.47
C GLU A 26 -29.45 -33.31 -6.01
N HIS A 27 -29.32 -32.03 -5.70
CA HIS A 27 -30.34 -31.03 -6.04
C HIS A 27 -30.18 -30.46 -7.46
N SER A 28 -28.97 -30.45 -8.01
CA SER A 28 -28.72 -29.97 -9.37
C SER A 28 -28.89 -31.05 -10.44
N GLY A 29 -28.82 -32.34 -10.06
CA GLY A 29 -28.84 -33.47 -10.98
C GLY A 29 -27.61 -33.59 -11.86
N LYS A 30 -26.56 -32.78 -11.63
CA LYS A 30 -25.30 -32.83 -12.38
C LYS A 30 -24.27 -33.66 -11.62
N ASP A 31 -23.58 -34.55 -12.32
CA ASP A 31 -22.46 -35.27 -11.73
C ASP A 31 -21.27 -34.32 -11.52
N LEU A 32 -20.79 -34.28 -10.27
CA LEU A 32 -19.67 -33.46 -9.81
C LEU A 32 -18.47 -34.30 -9.37
N LYS A 33 -18.51 -35.62 -9.60
CA LYS A 33 -17.38 -36.49 -9.29
C LYS A 33 -16.20 -36.14 -10.17
N TYR A 34 -15.03 -36.14 -9.56
CA TYR A 34 -13.75 -36.04 -10.25
C TYR A 34 -13.28 -37.44 -10.62
N PHE A 35 -12.82 -37.62 -11.86
CA PHE A 35 -12.16 -38.83 -12.30
C PHE A 35 -10.66 -38.70 -12.09
N ASP A 36 -10.11 -39.60 -11.27
CA ASP A 36 -8.68 -39.68 -11.02
C ASP A 36 -8.01 -40.56 -12.07
N GLU A 37 -7.05 -39.99 -12.81
CA GLU A 37 -6.32 -40.72 -13.84
C GLU A 37 -5.31 -41.73 -13.27
N GLU A 38 -4.84 -41.57 -12.03
CA GLU A 38 -3.88 -42.49 -11.40
C GLU A 38 -4.61 -43.72 -10.82
N THR A 39 -5.67 -43.48 -10.07
CA THR A 39 -6.44 -44.55 -9.43
C THR A 39 -7.52 -45.15 -10.34
N LYS A 40 -7.87 -44.46 -11.44
CA LYS A 40 -8.97 -44.82 -12.37
C LYS A 40 -10.34 -44.88 -11.68
N GLU A 41 -10.52 -44.12 -10.61
CA GLU A 41 -11.76 -44.07 -9.83
C GLU A 41 -12.44 -42.69 -9.92
N ASN A 42 -13.76 -42.69 -9.79
CA ASN A 42 -14.54 -41.47 -9.62
C ASN A 42 -14.81 -41.23 -8.13
N TYR A 43 -14.47 -40.05 -7.62
CA TYR A 43 -14.75 -39.69 -6.24
C TYR A 43 -15.28 -38.26 -6.11
N LEU A 44 -15.94 -37.96 -4.99
CA LEU A 44 -16.30 -36.59 -4.64
C LEU A 44 -15.14 -35.99 -3.81
N PRO A 45 -14.47 -34.94 -4.29
CA PRO A 45 -13.36 -34.35 -3.56
C PRO A 45 -13.85 -33.70 -2.27
N TYR A 46 -12.97 -33.65 -1.28
CA TYR A 46 -13.24 -32.91 -0.05
C TYR A 46 -13.07 -31.41 -0.29
N VAL A 47 -14.00 -30.63 0.26
CA VAL A 47 -13.99 -29.19 0.22
C VAL A 47 -13.22 -28.67 1.43
N ILE A 48 -12.11 -27.99 1.16
CA ILE A 48 -11.39 -27.16 2.13
C ILE A 48 -11.82 -25.72 1.88
N GLU A 49 -12.42 -25.08 2.88
CA GLU A 49 -12.94 -23.72 2.81
C GLU A 49 -12.10 -22.80 3.69
N PRO A 50 -11.08 -22.12 3.13
CA PRO A 50 -10.47 -20.96 3.76
C PRO A 50 -11.38 -19.74 3.56
N SER A 51 -11.70 -19.04 4.64
CA SER A 51 -12.55 -17.86 4.64
C SER A 51 -11.90 -16.74 5.45
N ALA A 52 -11.44 -15.71 4.75
CA ALA A 52 -10.79 -14.53 5.34
C ALA A 52 -11.61 -13.27 5.06
N GLY A 53 -11.77 -12.42 6.09
CA GLY A 53 -12.49 -11.15 5.95
C GLY A 53 -11.57 -10.00 5.54
N VAL A 54 -11.74 -9.45 4.33
CA VAL A 54 -10.90 -8.34 3.83
C VAL A 54 -11.01 -7.11 4.73
N GLU A 55 -12.21 -6.78 5.22
CA GLU A 55 -12.46 -5.64 6.09
C GLU A 55 -11.75 -5.80 7.45
N ARG A 56 -11.75 -7.03 7.98
CA ARG A 56 -11.08 -7.35 9.26
C ARG A 56 -9.57 -7.23 9.12
N SER A 57 -9.00 -7.75 8.04
CA SER A 57 -7.58 -7.62 7.73
C SER A 57 -7.18 -6.14 7.54
N LEU A 58 -7.98 -5.36 6.80
CA LEU A 58 -7.74 -3.92 6.63
C LEU A 58 -7.72 -3.20 7.97
N LEU A 59 -8.72 -3.44 8.84
CA LEU A 59 -8.76 -2.83 10.17
C LEU A 59 -7.55 -3.24 11.02
N ALA A 60 -7.16 -4.52 10.98
CA ALA A 60 -5.98 -5.01 11.70
C ALA A 60 -4.70 -4.30 11.24
N PHE A 61 -4.50 -4.12 9.93
CA PHE A 61 -3.36 -3.37 9.40
C PHE A 61 -3.38 -1.90 9.80
N LEU A 62 -4.55 -1.24 9.77
CA LEU A 62 -4.68 0.15 10.20
C LEU A 62 -4.35 0.33 11.69
N LEU A 63 -4.86 -0.55 12.54
CA LEU A 63 -4.56 -0.52 13.98
C LEU A 63 -3.09 -0.80 14.28
N ASN A 64 -2.47 -1.76 13.57
CA ASN A 64 -1.05 -2.07 13.73
C ASN A 64 -0.13 -0.94 13.24
N ALA A 65 -0.51 -0.27 12.16
CA ALA A 65 0.27 0.80 11.56
C ALA A 65 0.14 2.15 12.31
N TYR A 66 -0.93 2.37 13.06
CA TYR A 66 -1.17 3.64 13.75
C TYR A 66 -0.12 3.90 14.84
N GLN A 67 0.59 5.02 14.71
CA GLN A 67 1.53 5.49 15.71
C GLN A 67 1.36 6.99 15.98
N GLU A 68 1.50 7.34 17.25
CA GLU A 68 1.67 8.73 17.69
C GLU A 68 3.11 8.90 18.15
N GLU A 69 3.88 9.71 17.42
CA GLU A 69 5.30 9.95 17.68
C GLU A 69 5.54 11.43 17.99
N GLN A 70 6.70 11.75 18.57
CA GLN A 70 7.21 13.12 18.59
C GLN A 70 8.25 13.27 17.49
N ASP A 71 8.19 14.38 16.75
CA ASP A 71 9.27 14.71 15.83
C ASP A 71 10.49 15.28 16.55
N GLU A 72 11.55 15.60 15.79
CA GLU A 72 12.79 16.18 16.32
C GLU A 72 12.60 17.51 17.08
N LYS A 73 11.46 18.18 16.88
CA LYS A 73 11.10 19.45 17.52
C LYS A 73 10.16 19.25 18.72
N GLY A 74 9.83 18.00 19.06
CA GLY A 74 8.88 17.65 20.11
C GLY A 74 7.41 17.84 19.71
N GLU A 75 7.11 18.10 18.43
CA GLU A 75 5.72 18.21 17.97
C GLU A 75 5.11 16.82 17.77
N LYS A 76 3.85 16.66 18.21
CA LYS A 76 3.10 15.42 18.02
C LYS A 76 2.87 15.15 16.52
N ARG A 77 3.20 13.94 16.10
CA ARG A 77 3.00 13.38 14.75
C ARG A 77 2.06 12.19 14.83
N ILE A 78 1.05 12.16 13.98
CA ILE A 78 0.31 10.93 13.69
C ILE A 78 0.89 10.36 12.39
N VAL A 79 1.16 9.06 12.38
CA VAL A 79 1.65 8.35 11.19
C VAL A 79 1.01 6.97 11.09
N LEU A 80 0.59 6.60 9.88
CA LEU A 80 0.24 5.22 9.56
C LEU A 80 1.47 4.54 8.95
N LYS A 81 2.20 3.76 9.75
CA LYS A 81 3.35 2.97 9.29
C LYS A 81 2.96 1.71 8.52
N LEU A 82 2.07 1.88 7.53
CA LEU A 82 1.66 0.79 6.64
C LEU A 82 2.88 0.24 5.90
N HIS A 83 2.93 -1.06 5.73
CA HIS A 83 3.92 -1.67 4.86
C HIS A 83 3.87 -1.02 3.47
N SER A 84 5.02 -0.79 2.82
CA SER A 84 5.11 -0.04 1.55
C SER A 84 4.22 -0.65 0.46
N GLN A 85 4.05 -1.98 0.44
CA GLN A 85 3.13 -2.68 -0.47
C GLN A 85 1.64 -2.48 -0.14
N LEU A 86 1.29 -2.24 1.13
CA LEU A 86 -0.10 -1.99 1.57
C LEU A 86 -0.49 -0.52 1.52
N ALA A 87 0.48 0.40 1.54
CA ALA A 87 0.20 1.84 1.53
C ALA A 87 -0.66 2.24 0.30
N PRO A 88 -1.74 2.99 0.47
CA PRO A 88 -2.66 3.30 -0.63
C PRO A 88 -2.00 4.18 -1.71
N ILE A 89 -1.04 5.01 -1.31
CA ILE A 89 -0.24 5.87 -2.17
C ILE A 89 1.23 5.55 -1.90
N LYS A 90 2.02 5.35 -2.96
CA LYS A 90 3.44 4.95 -2.81
C LYS A 90 4.36 6.15 -2.75
N LEU A 91 4.06 7.18 -3.55
CA LEU A 91 4.87 8.37 -3.68
C LEU A 91 3.95 9.59 -3.74
N ALA A 92 4.32 10.66 -3.04
CA ALA A 92 3.71 11.97 -3.21
C ALA A 92 4.73 13.01 -3.65
N ILE A 93 4.35 13.91 -4.56
CA ILE A 93 5.27 14.89 -5.17
C ILE A 93 4.79 16.31 -4.84
N PHE A 94 5.72 17.15 -4.42
CA PHE A 94 5.45 18.50 -3.93
C PHE A 94 6.40 19.53 -4.56
N PRO A 95 5.89 20.68 -5.04
CA PRO A 95 6.74 21.86 -5.25
C PRO A 95 7.03 22.54 -3.90
N LEU A 96 8.29 22.88 -3.61
CA LEU A 96 8.69 23.51 -2.34
C LEU A 96 7.90 24.79 -2.07
N LEU A 97 7.79 25.67 -3.08
CA LEU A 97 7.03 26.91 -3.01
C LEU A 97 5.79 26.85 -3.91
N LYS A 98 4.62 26.96 -3.29
CA LYS A 98 3.32 26.97 -3.99
C LYS A 98 3.14 28.15 -4.97
N ASN A 99 3.88 29.24 -4.79
CA ASN A 99 3.74 30.46 -5.61
C ASN A 99 4.77 30.54 -6.75
N ASN A 100 5.72 29.61 -6.81
CA ASN A 100 6.71 29.58 -7.88
C ASN A 100 6.19 28.69 -9.03
N LYS A 101 5.95 29.32 -10.19
CA LYS A 101 5.41 28.61 -11.37
C LYS A 101 6.39 27.59 -11.94
N ASP A 102 7.69 27.87 -11.92
CA ASP A 102 8.70 26.99 -12.48
C ASP A 102 8.82 25.70 -11.67
N LEU A 103 8.81 25.81 -10.33
CA LEU A 103 8.80 24.64 -9.45
C LEU A 103 7.53 23.79 -9.61
N LYS A 104 6.38 24.44 -9.78
CA LYS A 104 5.10 23.76 -10.02
C LYS A 104 5.12 23.01 -11.35
N ASN A 105 5.56 23.66 -12.41
CA ASN A 105 5.64 23.06 -13.74
C ASN A 105 6.58 21.84 -13.72
N LEU A 106 7.75 21.96 -13.09
CA LEU A 106 8.68 20.84 -12.96
C LEU A 106 8.09 19.70 -12.11
N ALA A 107 7.47 20.00 -10.96
CA ALA A 107 6.84 18.98 -10.12
C ALA A 107 5.69 18.26 -10.83
N GLN A 108 4.87 18.98 -11.59
CA GLN A 108 3.81 18.39 -12.42
C GLN A 108 4.40 17.54 -13.55
N GLU A 109 5.47 17.99 -14.20
CA GLU A 109 6.14 17.22 -15.25
C GLU A 109 6.68 15.88 -14.70
N ILE A 110 7.35 15.91 -13.55
CA ILE A 110 7.84 14.69 -12.88
C ILE A 110 6.67 13.78 -12.52
N TYR A 111 5.59 14.33 -11.94
CA TYR A 111 4.38 13.58 -11.62
C TYR A 111 3.78 12.89 -12.84
N GLN A 112 3.56 13.59 -13.94
CA GLN A 112 2.97 13.00 -15.14
C GLN A 112 3.89 11.94 -15.76
N LYS A 113 5.20 12.17 -15.80
CA LYS A 113 6.18 11.20 -16.28
C LYS A 113 6.16 9.92 -15.45
N LEU A 114 6.20 10.03 -14.13
CA LEU A 114 6.17 8.88 -13.24
C LEU A 114 4.83 8.15 -13.28
N LYS A 115 3.72 8.88 -13.33
CA LYS A 115 2.36 8.31 -13.42
C LYS A 115 2.18 7.42 -14.65
N LEU A 116 2.81 7.77 -15.78
CA LEU A 116 2.74 6.97 -17.00
C LEU A 116 3.61 5.71 -16.96
N LYS A 117 4.68 5.73 -16.16
CA LYS A 117 5.68 4.64 -16.09
C LYS A 117 5.45 3.66 -14.94
N LEU A 118 4.81 4.12 -13.87
CA LEU A 118 4.61 3.36 -12.64
C LEU A 118 3.20 2.76 -12.61
N ASN A 119 3.12 1.53 -12.12
CA ASN A 119 1.90 0.74 -12.14
C ASN A 119 1.15 0.82 -10.78
N PHE A 120 1.45 1.84 -9.98
CA PHE A 120 0.94 2.00 -8.63
C PHE A 120 0.56 3.46 -8.33
N PRO A 121 -0.30 3.70 -7.33
CA PRO A 121 -0.82 5.03 -7.07
C PRO A 121 0.27 6.00 -6.57
N ILE A 122 0.30 7.19 -7.18
CA ILE A 122 1.12 8.32 -6.76
C ILE A 122 0.27 9.58 -6.69
N ASP A 123 0.67 10.53 -5.85
CA ASP A 123 -0.07 11.76 -5.56
C ASP A 123 0.74 13.02 -5.89
N TYR A 124 0.04 14.11 -6.13
CA TYR A 124 0.61 15.44 -6.33
C TYR A 124 -0.10 16.43 -5.42
N ASP A 125 0.66 17.16 -4.61
CA ASP A 125 0.11 18.09 -3.63
C ASP A 125 0.91 19.41 -3.58
N GLU A 126 0.19 20.51 -3.79
CA GLU A 126 0.72 21.87 -3.75
C GLU A 126 0.05 22.76 -2.69
N VAL A 127 -0.81 22.20 -1.84
CA VAL A 127 -1.64 22.95 -0.90
C VAL A 127 -0.93 23.09 0.45
N GLY A 128 -0.88 24.31 0.99
CA GLY A 128 -0.23 24.57 2.28
C GLY A 128 1.30 24.55 2.24
N SER A 129 1.93 24.57 3.42
CA SER A 129 3.39 24.48 3.57
C SER A 129 3.88 23.05 3.36
N ILE A 130 5.16 22.89 3.01
CA ILE A 130 5.76 21.57 2.80
C ILE A 130 5.60 20.65 4.02
N GLY A 131 5.77 21.19 5.23
CA GLY A 131 5.56 20.44 6.47
C GLY A 131 4.13 19.90 6.60
N ARG A 132 3.11 20.69 6.25
CA ARG A 132 1.70 20.23 6.27
C ARG A 132 1.45 19.13 5.23
N ARG A 133 2.13 19.16 4.09
CA ARG A 133 2.02 18.11 3.07
C ARG A 133 2.64 16.82 3.57
N TYR A 134 3.83 16.87 4.15
CA TYR A 134 4.44 15.70 4.79
C TYR A 134 3.55 15.11 5.88
N ARG A 135 2.96 15.94 6.77
CA ARG A 135 2.03 15.45 7.81
C ARG A 135 0.82 14.72 7.21
N ARG A 136 0.16 15.28 6.19
CA ARG A 136 -0.97 14.59 5.52
C ARG A 136 -0.57 13.23 4.96
N GLN A 137 0.63 13.17 4.38
CA GLN A 137 1.12 11.97 3.70
C GLN A 137 1.58 10.92 4.73
N ASP A 138 2.14 11.36 5.85
CA ASP A 138 2.41 10.52 7.02
C ASP A 138 1.10 9.94 7.60
N GLU A 139 0.05 10.75 7.73
CA GLU A 139 -1.27 10.36 8.25
C GLU A 139 -2.00 9.34 7.38
N ILE A 140 -1.78 9.34 6.05
CA ILE A 140 -2.36 8.34 5.13
C ILE A 140 -1.39 7.20 4.79
N GLY A 141 -0.20 7.21 5.38
CA GLY A 141 0.80 6.16 5.29
C GLY A 141 1.58 6.11 3.98
N THR A 142 1.68 7.21 3.23
CA THR A 142 2.50 7.30 2.03
C THR A 142 4.00 7.14 2.38
N PRO A 143 4.71 6.11 1.86
CA PRO A 143 6.07 5.82 2.29
C PRO A 143 7.11 6.87 1.85
N TRP A 144 6.94 7.48 0.68
CA TRP A 144 7.91 8.44 0.14
C TRP A 144 7.28 9.75 -0.31
N GLY A 145 7.95 10.85 0.02
CA GLY A 145 7.62 12.19 -0.45
C GLY A 145 8.76 12.82 -1.24
N VAL A 146 8.51 13.33 -2.43
CA VAL A 146 9.51 14.01 -3.27
C VAL A 146 9.23 15.51 -3.28
N THR A 147 10.23 16.30 -2.91
CA THR A 147 10.19 17.76 -2.97
C THR A 147 11.05 18.29 -4.11
N VAL A 148 10.42 19.12 -4.93
CA VAL A 148 11.06 19.88 -6.00
C VAL A 148 11.39 21.28 -5.49
N ASP A 149 12.68 21.58 -5.35
CA ASP A 149 13.21 22.83 -4.81
C ASP A 149 13.87 23.68 -5.91
N HIS A 150 14.38 24.85 -5.55
CA HIS A 150 15.04 25.75 -6.51
C HIS A 150 16.23 25.10 -7.21
N GLN A 151 16.98 24.29 -6.47
CA GLN A 151 18.18 23.66 -6.98
C GLN A 151 17.81 22.53 -7.98
N SER A 152 16.62 21.95 -7.87
CA SER A 152 16.07 21.02 -8.89
C SER A 152 16.01 21.61 -10.30
N LEU A 153 15.83 22.93 -10.45
CA LEU A 153 15.80 23.59 -11.76
C LEU A 153 17.19 23.64 -12.41
N GLU A 154 18.25 23.61 -11.61
CA GLU A 154 19.64 23.75 -12.06
C GLU A 154 20.30 22.38 -12.24
N ASP A 155 20.21 21.51 -11.25
CA ASP A 155 20.96 20.25 -11.18
C ASP A 155 20.13 18.99 -11.49
N LYS A 156 18.82 19.15 -11.74
CA LYS A 156 17.87 18.07 -12.00
C LYS A 156 17.84 16.99 -10.91
N THR A 157 18.08 17.38 -9.67
CA THR A 157 17.93 16.50 -8.50
C THR A 157 16.76 16.93 -7.63
N VAL A 158 16.21 16.00 -6.88
CA VAL A 158 15.08 16.23 -5.96
C VAL A 158 15.41 15.65 -4.59
N THR A 159 14.74 16.17 -3.57
CA THR A 159 14.84 15.63 -2.22
C THR A 159 13.73 14.60 -2.02
N ILE A 160 14.09 13.35 -1.76
CA ILE A 160 13.15 12.30 -1.36
C ILE A 160 13.22 12.11 0.14
N ARG A 161 12.05 12.08 0.79
CA ARG A 161 11.87 11.86 2.23
C ARG A 161 11.20 10.52 2.44
N GLU A 162 11.73 9.72 3.36
CA GLU A 162 11.15 8.45 3.80
C GLU A 162 10.29 8.66 5.05
N ARG A 163 9.11 8.03 5.11
CA ARG A 163 8.08 8.23 6.15
C ARG A 163 8.55 7.79 7.53
N ASP A 164 9.08 6.59 7.70
CA ASP A 164 9.29 5.97 9.01
C ASP A 164 10.45 6.60 9.77
N THR A 165 11.53 6.91 9.06
CA THR A 165 12.75 7.50 9.61
C THR A 165 12.82 9.01 9.46
N MET A 166 11.95 9.60 8.63
CA MET A 166 11.97 11.03 8.26
C MET A 166 13.26 11.49 7.55
N LYS A 167 14.15 10.55 7.19
CA LYS A 167 15.41 10.86 6.50
C LYS A 167 15.13 11.42 5.12
N GLN A 168 15.96 12.39 4.75
CA GLN A 168 15.94 13.05 3.45
C GLN A 168 17.24 12.74 2.72
N GLU A 169 17.12 12.37 1.45
CA GLU A 169 18.26 12.14 0.57
C GLU A 169 18.02 12.85 -0.77
N ARG A 170 19.11 13.24 -1.43
CA ARG A 170 19.05 13.96 -2.70
C ARG A 170 19.40 12.99 -3.82
N ILE A 171 18.48 12.79 -4.75
CA ILE A 171 18.61 11.85 -5.86
C ILE A 171 18.32 12.55 -7.18
N LYS A 172 18.81 12.01 -8.29
CA LYS A 172 18.46 12.56 -9.60
C LYS A 172 17.00 12.24 -9.94
N ILE A 173 16.35 13.13 -10.69
CA ILE A 173 14.95 12.90 -11.13
C ILE A 173 14.80 11.59 -11.90
N GLU A 174 15.81 11.21 -12.68
CA GLU A 174 15.83 9.98 -13.47
C GLU A 174 15.94 8.70 -12.62
N GLU A 175 16.47 8.80 -11.39
CA GLU A 175 16.69 7.67 -10.49
C GLU A 175 15.45 7.31 -9.67
N ILE A 176 14.45 8.20 -9.57
CA ILE A 176 13.24 8.01 -8.76
C ILE A 176 12.52 6.71 -9.12
N GLU A 177 12.42 6.40 -10.41
CA GLU A 177 11.73 5.19 -10.88
C GLU A 177 12.43 3.92 -10.37
N ASN A 178 13.76 3.83 -10.56
CA ASN A 178 14.54 2.67 -10.14
C ASN A 178 14.53 2.54 -8.63
N PHE A 179 14.70 3.65 -7.90
CA PHE A 179 14.59 3.69 -6.44
C PHE A 179 13.29 3.06 -5.96
N LEU A 180 12.14 3.45 -6.53
CA LEU A 180 10.85 2.91 -6.13
C LEU A 180 10.68 1.44 -6.49
N ARG A 181 11.15 1.03 -7.68
CA ARG A 181 11.10 -0.38 -8.09
C ARG A 181 11.91 -1.26 -7.15
N GLU A 182 13.13 -0.85 -6.79
CA GLU A 182 13.97 -1.59 -5.83
C GLU A 182 13.33 -1.68 -4.44
N LYS A 183 12.78 -0.57 -3.93
CA LYS A 183 12.16 -0.55 -2.59
C LYS A 183 10.84 -1.31 -2.51
N LEU A 184 10.13 -1.47 -3.63
CA LEU A 184 8.86 -2.19 -3.70
C LEU A 184 9.01 -3.66 -4.14
N ALA A 185 10.09 -4.02 -4.84
CA ALA A 185 10.37 -5.37 -5.31
C ALA A 185 11.04 -6.28 -4.27
N ASN A 186 11.70 -5.71 -3.25
CA ASN A 186 12.43 -6.47 -2.22
C ASN A 186 11.53 -7.05 -1.11
N PHE A 187 10.47 -7.76 -1.50
CA PHE A 187 9.64 -8.61 -0.62
C PHE A 187 9.15 -9.83 -1.38
#